data_AF-A0A956J188-F1
#
_entry.id   AF-A0A956J188-F1
#
_cell.length_a   1.000
_cell.length_b   1.000
_cell.length_c   1.000
_cell.angle_alpha   90.00
_cell.angle_beta   90.00
_cell.angle_gamma   90.00
#
_symmetry.space_group_name_H-M   'P 1'
#
loop_
_entity.id
_entity.type
_entity.pdbx_description
1 polymer ?
#
loop_
_entity_poly.entity_id
_entity_poly.type
_entity_poly.pdbx_seq_one_letter_code
_entity_poly.pdbx_strand_id
1 'polypeptide(L)'
;QSCHRADEKELLGRVDGIQERHHELLQRGGKAIVALIDAVVAAKAGGATDDELKAARDLQRKAQWRLDFVAAENSMGFHAPQETARILALAIDYARQGELSAVKRSVPSVAAPEVPPGAPAASTAAPAGSESPGH
;
A
#
# COMPACT_ATOMS: atom_id res chain seq x y z
N GLN A 1 42.74 15.86 7.34
CA GLN A 1 42.12 14.65 6.77
C GLN A 1 43.04 13.45 6.98
N SER A 2 42.72 12.52 7.89
CA SER A 2 43.57 11.36 8.23
C SER A 2 43.23 10.07 7.47
N CYS A 3 41.97 9.88 7.09
CA CYS A 3 41.47 8.65 6.46
C CYS A 3 41.05 8.81 4.99
N HIS A 4 40.84 10.05 4.52
CA HIS A 4 40.37 10.33 3.17
C HIS A 4 41.41 11.13 2.39
N ARG A 5 41.61 10.73 1.12
CA ARG A 5 42.49 11.39 0.15
C ARG A 5 41.80 12.47 -0.68
N ALA A 6 40.47 12.49 -0.66
CA ALA A 6 39.65 13.54 -1.26
C ALA A 6 39.81 14.85 -0.48
N ASP A 7 39.68 15.98 -1.18
CA ASP A 7 39.67 17.28 -0.53
C ASP A 7 38.37 17.51 0.27
N GLU A 8 38.39 18.50 1.14
CA GLU A 8 37.26 18.81 2.03
C GLU A 8 35.99 19.17 1.25
N LYS A 9 36.13 19.90 0.15
CA LYS A 9 35.00 20.35 -0.68
C LYS A 9 34.30 19.16 -1.33
N GLU A 10 35.08 18.19 -1.83
CA GLU A 10 34.54 16.96 -2.39
C GLU A 10 33.81 16.14 -1.32
N LEU A 11 34.37 16.02 -0.11
CA LEU A 11 33.73 15.28 0.98
C LEU A 11 32.41 15.94 1.40
N LEU A 12 32.38 17.27 1.54
CA LEU A 12 31.15 18.01 1.84
C LEU A 12 30.09 17.80 0.76
N GLY A 13 30.44 17.92 -0.52
CA GLY A 13 29.49 17.68 -1.62
C GLY A 13 28.92 16.26 -1.64
N ARG A 14 29.70 15.25 -1.21
CA ARG A 14 29.20 13.88 -1.03
C ARG A 14 28.20 13.77 0.11
N VAL A 15 28.46 14.43 1.24
CA VAL A 15 27.53 14.47 2.39
C VAL A 15 26.23 15.16 2.00
N ASP A 16 26.32 16.35 1.41
CA ASP A 16 25.15 17.13 0.99
C ASP A 16 24.27 16.32 0.02
N GLY A 17 24.90 15.69 -0.99
CA GLY A 17 24.17 14.86 -1.94
C GLY A 17 23.54 13.61 -1.31
N ILE A 18 24.10 13.05 -0.23
CA ILE A 18 23.44 11.99 0.53
C ILE A 18 22.23 12.56 1.28
N GLN A 19 22.43 13.63 2.04
CA GLN A 19 21.39 14.18 2.91
C GLN A 19 20.19 14.70 2.10
N GLU A 20 20.43 15.37 0.97
CA GLU A 20 19.38 15.86 0.07
C GLU A 20 18.51 14.71 -0.46
N ARG A 21 19.13 13.65 -1.00
CA ARG A 21 18.39 12.47 -1.50
C ARG A 21 17.52 11.82 -0.42
N HIS A 22 18.02 11.71 0.80
CA HIS A 22 17.26 11.12 1.90
C HIS A 22 16.17 12.05 2.41
N HIS A 23 16.42 13.35 2.44
CA HIS A 23 15.40 14.33 2.74
C HIS A 23 14.24 14.24 1.74
N GLU A 24 14.53 14.16 0.44
CA GLU A 24 13.49 13.99 -0.58
C GLU A 24 12.69 12.70 -0.38
N LEU A 25 13.36 11.57 -0.10
CA LEU A 25 12.69 10.30 0.18
C LEU A 25 11.82 10.38 1.44
N LEU A 26 12.29 11.06 2.49
CA LEU A 26 11.55 11.30 3.72
C LEU A 26 10.27 12.11 3.44
N GLN A 27 10.39 13.21 2.67
CA GLN A 27 9.24 14.02 2.27
C GLN A 27 8.24 13.23 1.42
N ARG A 28 8.71 12.40 0.48
CA ARG A 28 7.86 11.53 -0.33
C ARG A 28 7.14 10.47 0.54
N GLY A 29 7.84 9.89 1.50
CA GLY A 29 7.27 8.98 2.50
C GLY A 29 6.18 9.66 3.33
N GLY A 30 6.44 10.87 3.83
CA GLY A 30 5.46 11.64 4.61
C GLY A 30 4.20 11.93 3.81
N LYS A 31 4.34 12.37 2.56
CA LYS A 31 3.21 12.60 1.65
C LYS A 31 2.40 11.31 1.41
N ALA A 32 3.05 10.17 1.23
CA ALA A 32 2.36 8.90 1.04
C ALA A 32 1.58 8.46 2.30
N ILE A 33 2.15 8.67 3.50
CA ILE A 33 1.48 8.34 4.77
C ILE A 33 0.28 9.26 5.00
N VAL A 34 0.39 10.55 4.70
CA VAL A 34 -0.75 11.48 4.78
C VAL A 34 -1.87 11.04 3.83
N ALA A 35 -1.54 10.68 2.58
CA ALA A 35 -2.55 10.18 1.63
C ALA A 35 -3.25 8.90 2.12
N LEU A 36 -2.52 7.98 2.76
CA LEU A 36 -3.10 6.81 3.42
C LEU A 36 -4.06 7.20 4.56
N ILE A 37 -3.67 8.14 5.41
CA ILE A 37 -4.52 8.64 6.51
C ILE A 37 -5.81 9.24 5.94
N ASP A 38 -5.70 10.10 4.93
CA ASP A 38 -6.84 10.71 4.27
C ASP A 38 -7.78 9.66 3.66
N ALA A 39 -7.23 8.64 3.00
CA ALA A 39 -8.02 7.54 2.44
C ALA A 39 -8.75 6.74 3.53
N VAL A 40 -8.13 6.49 4.69
CA VAL A 40 -8.78 5.83 5.83
C VAL A 40 -9.90 6.70 6.41
N VAL A 41 -9.68 8.01 6.53
CA VAL A 41 -10.71 8.97 6.99
C VAL A 41 -11.89 8.97 6.03
N ALA A 42 -11.64 9.04 4.72
CA ALA A 42 -12.68 9.02 3.70
C ALA A 42 -13.48 7.70 3.70
N ALA A 43 -12.80 6.55 3.77
CA ALA A 43 -13.47 5.25 3.84
C ALA A 43 -14.34 5.11 5.11
N LYS A 44 -13.85 5.60 6.26
CA LYS A 44 -14.64 5.63 7.50
C LYS A 44 -15.88 6.52 7.36
N ALA A 45 -15.74 7.70 6.76
CA ALA A 45 -16.87 8.60 6.49
C ALA A 45 -17.89 7.98 5.52
N GLY A 46 -17.42 7.11 4.61
CA GLY A 46 -18.25 6.30 3.71
C GLY A 46 -18.90 5.08 4.34
N GLY A 47 -18.72 4.83 5.64
CA GLY A 47 -19.36 3.74 6.38
C GLY A 47 -18.54 2.45 6.51
N ALA A 48 -17.26 2.45 6.11
CA ALA A 48 -16.38 1.29 6.33
C ALA A 48 -16.25 0.99 7.83
N THR A 49 -16.39 -0.29 8.18
CA THR A 49 -16.27 -0.74 9.57
C THR A 49 -14.81 -0.78 10.04
N ASP A 50 -14.58 -0.84 11.35
CA ASP A 50 -13.22 -0.92 11.90
C ASP A 50 -12.48 -2.19 11.45
N ASP A 51 -13.19 -3.30 11.28
CA ASP A 51 -12.63 -4.56 10.78
C ASP A 51 -12.18 -4.43 9.33
N GLU A 52 -12.92 -3.72 8.49
CA GLU A 52 -12.56 -3.48 7.10
C GLU A 52 -11.36 -2.53 6.95
N LEU A 53 -11.20 -1.59 7.90
CA LEU A 53 -10.09 -0.64 7.93
C LEU A 53 -8.83 -1.23 8.59
N LYS A 54 -8.92 -2.39 9.22
CA LYS A 54 -7.82 -3.00 9.97
C LYS A 54 -6.54 -3.14 9.13
N ALA A 55 -6.67 -3.65 7.90
CA ALA A 55 -5.52 -3.86 7.01
C ALA A 55 -4.81 -2.54 6.65
N ALA A 56 -5.57 -1.49 6.33
CA ALA A 56 -5.01 -0.18 6.01
C ALA A 56 -4.28 0.44 7.21
N ARG A 57 -4.85 0.33 8.42
CA ARG A 57 -4.25 0.83 9.67
C ARG A 57 -2.98 0.05 10.06
N ASP A 58 -2.97 -1.26 9.86
CA ASP A 58 -1.77 -2.07 10.09
C ASP A 58 -0.61 -1.68 9.16
N LEU A 59 -0.93 -1.36 7.90
CA LEU A 59 0.04 -0.84 6.93
C LEU A 59 0.50 0.58 7.28
N GLN A 60 -0.42 1.45 7.73
CA GLN A 60 -0.08 2.78 8.23
C GLN A 60 0.93 2.70 9.37
N ARG A 61 0.69 1.85 10.37
CA ARG A 61 1.60 1.65 11.50
C ARG A 61 3.00 1.22 11.05
N LYS A 62 3.09 0.30 10.08
CA LYS A 62 4.38 -0.14 9.51
C LYS A 62 5.09 0.98 8.77
N ALA A 63 4.36 1.77 7.98
CA ALA A 63 4.91 2.89 7.23
C ALA A 63 5.43 3.98 8.16
N GLN A 64 4.61 4.41 9.12
CA GLN A 64 4.91 5.50 10.02
C GLN A 64 6.07 5.20 10.96
N TRP A 65 6.13 3.98 11.52
CA TRP A 65 7.28 3.58 12.34
C TRP A 65 8.63 3.70 11.58
N ARG A 66 8.65 3.35 10.28
CA ARG A 66 9.86 3.42 9.45
C ARG A 66 10.25 4.86 9.14
N LEU A 67 9.25 5.69 8.81
CA LEU A 67 9.49 7.10 8.56
C LEU A 67 10.01 7.80 9.82
N ASP A 68 9.37 7.55 10.97
CA ASP A 68 9.75 8.16 12.25
C ASP A 68 11.15 7.71 12.69
N PHE A 69 11.51 6.43 12.48
CA PHE A 69 12.86 5.94 12.74
C PHE A 69 13.93 6.74 12.00
N VAL A 70 13.71 7.05 10.72
CA VAL A 70 14.64 7.85 9.91
C VAL A 70 14.54 9.34 10.24
N ALA A 71 13.36 9.86 10.56
CA ALA A 71 13.22 11.26 10.97
C ALA A 71 13.94 11.54 12.29
N ALA A 72 13.95 10.58 13.22
CA ALA A 72 14.54 10.74 14.55
C ALA A 72 16.08 10.66 14.58
N GLU A 73 16.72 10.01 13.61
CA GLU A 73 18.17 9.80 13.61
C GLU A 73 18.99 11.04 13.17
N ASN A 74 18.34 12.04 12.55
CA ASN A 74 18.89 13.35 12.14
C ASN A 74 20.12 13.34 11.19
N SER A 75 20.76 12.20 10.89
CA SER A 75 21.90 12.17 9.96
C SER A 75 21.50 12.26 8.49
N MET A 76 20.21 12.05 8.18
CA MET A 76 19.65 12.03 6.83
C MET A 76 20.40 11.02 5.94
N GLY A 77 20.65 9.83 6.49
CA GLY A 77 21.29 8.74 5.77
C GLY A 77 22.80 8.85 5.63
N PHE A 78 23.47 9.83 6.24
CA PHE A 78 24.95 9.89 6.21
C PHE A 78 25.61 8.63 6.78
N HIS A 79 25.10 8.10 7.90
CA HIS A 79 25.68 6.93 8.55
C HIS A 79 25.47 5.61 7.79
N ALA A 80 24.34 5.47 7.08
CA ALA A 80 23.99 4.24 6.36
C ALA A 80 23.11 4.53 5.12
N PRO A 81 23.65 5.16 4.06
CA PRO A 81 22.83 5.69 2.96
C PRO A 81 21.92 4.65 2.30
N GLN A 82 22.44 3.46 1.99
CA GLN A 82 21.65 2.43 1.32
C GLN A 82 20.54 1.88 2.22
N GLU A 83 20.81 1.74 3.52
CA GLU A 83 19.84 1.20 4.46
C GLU A 83 18.74 2.22 4.77
N THR A 84 19.11 3.50 4.95
CA THR A 84 18.14 4.58 5.15
C THR A 84 17.22 4.71 3.92
N ALA A 85 17.78 4.67 2.71
CA ALA A 85 16.98 4.65 1.48
C ALA A 85 16.03 3.44 1.41
N ARG A 86 16.50 2.24 1.79
CA ARG A 86 15.66 1.02 1.83
C ARG A 86 14.51 1.15 2.83
N ILE A 87 14.77 1.67 4.02
CA ILE A 87 13.73 1.89 5.05
C ILE A 87 12.67 2.88 4.56
N LEU A 88 13.09 4.00 3.96
CA LEU A 88 12.18 4.99 3.40
C LEU A 88 11.37 4.45 2.21
N ALA A 89 12.00 3.64 1.34
CA ALA A 89 11.30 2.96 0.25
C ALA A 89 10.21 2.02 0.78
N LEU A 90 10.49 1.25 1.84
CA LEU A 90 9.50 0.41 2.50
C LEU A 90 8.39 1.24 3.17
N ALA A 91 8.72 2.40 3.75
CA ALA A 91 7.71 3.30 4.32
C ALA A 91 6.73 3.76 3.24
N ILE A 92 7.25 4.19 2.08
CA ILE A 92 6.44 4.59 0.92
C ILE A 92 5.59 3.44 0.42
N ASP A 93 6.18 2.25 0.23
CA ASP A 93 5.49 1.07 -0.27
C ASP A 93 4.32 0.65 0.64
N TYR A 94 4.55 0.53 1.96
CA TYR A 94 3.48 0.22 2.90
C TYR A 94 2.40 1.29 2.94
N ALA A 95 2.77 2.57 2.84
CA ALA A 95 1.80 3.64 2.79
C ALA A 95 0.89 3.52 1.55
N ARG A 96 1.47 3.27 0.36
CA ARG A 96 0.69 3.10 -0.88
C ARG A 96 -0.17 1.83 -0.88
N GLN A 97 0.34 0.72 -0.34
CA GLN A 97 -0.48 -0.48 -0.16
C GLN A 97 -1.66 -0.23 0.79
N GLY A 98 -1.44 0.50 1.88
CA GLY A 98 -2.47 0.86 2.83
C GLY A 98 -3.52 1.78 2.21
N GLU A 99 -3.09 2.79 1.44
CA GLU A 99 -3.96 3.71 0.71
C GLU A 99 -4.88 2.95 -0.25
N LEU A 100 -4.32 2.06 -1.08
CA LEU A 100 -5.10 1.22 -1.98
C LEU A 100 -6.07 0.30 -1.23
N SER A 101 -5.68 -0.21 -0.06
CA SER A 101 -6.55 -1.02 0.78
C SER A 101 -7.75 -0.23 1.30
N ALA A 102 -7.57 1.06 1.64
CA ALA A 102 -8.63 1.93 2.12
C ALA A 102 -9.56 2.38 0.98
N VAL A 103 -9.01 2.78 -0.17
CA VAL A 103 -9.79 3.23 -1.34
C VAL A 103 -10.71 2.13 -1.88
N LYS A 104 -10.27 0.87 -1.88
CA LYS A 104 -11.12 -0.26 -2.29
C LYS A 104 -12.40 -0.38 -1.45
N ARG A 105 -12.42 0.17 -0.24
CA ARG A 105 -13.55 0.13 0.70
C ARG A 105 -14.41 1.40 0.69
N SER A 106 -13.93 2.49 0.09
CA SER A 106 -14.71 3.73 -0.04
C SER A 106 -15.68 3.71 -1.23
N VAL A 107 -15.57 2.71 -2.11
CA VAL A 107 -16.56 2.50 -3.18
C VAL A 107 -17.74 1.76 -2.55
N PRO A 108 -18.96 2.31 -2.55
CA PRO A 108 -20.12 1.60 -2.03
C PRO A 108 -20.23 0.26 -2.77
N SER A 109 -20.26 -0.82 -1.99
CA SER A 109 -20.60 -2.14 -2.51
C SER A 109 -21.96 -1.99 -3.18
N VAL A 110 -22.02 -2.11 -4.51
CA VAL A 110 -23.28 -2.44 -5.16
C VAL A 110 -23.61 -3.82 -4.60
N ALA A 111 -24.52 -3.87 -3.64
CA ALA A 111 -25.00 -5.11 -3.07
C ALA A 111 -25.33 -6.05 -4.23
N ALA A 112 -24.68 -7.21 -4.29
CA ALA A 112 -25.08 -8.25 -5.21
C ALA A 112 -26.58 -8.49 -4.99
N PRO A 113 -27.40 -8.62 -6.05
CA PRO A 113 -28.81 -8.88 -5.89
C PRO A 113 -28.96 -10.15 -5.05
N GLU A 114 -29.63 -10.02 -3.91
CA GLU A 114 -29.90 -11.13 -3.02
C GLU A 114 -30.76 -12.13 -3.79
N VAL A 115 -30.17 -13.28 -4.14
CA VAL A 115 -30.90 -14.38 -4.77
C VAL A 115 -31.75 -15.03 -3.68
N PRO A 116 -33.10 -14.97 -3.75
CA PRO A 116 -33.94 -15.58 -2.74
C PRO A 116 -33.75 -17.10 -2.74
N PRO A 117 -33.70 -17.76 -1.57
CA PRO A 117 -33.58 -19.21 -1.52
C PRO A 117 -34.94 -19.83 -1.87
N GLY A 118 -35.03 -20.46 -3.04
CA GLY A 118 -36.16 -21.35 -3.36
C GLY A 118 -36.73 -21.24 -4.76
N ALA A 119 -35.91 -21.43 -5.80
CA ALA A 119 -36.44 -21.93 -7.08
C ALA A 119 -35.95 -23.38 -7.23
N PRO A 120 -36.86 -24.38 -7.34
CA PRO A 120 -36.42 -25.74 -7.61
C PRO A 120 -35.82 -25.78 -9.03
N ALA A 121 -34.69 -26.47 -9.18
CA ALA A 121 -34.14 -26.77 -10.50
C ALA A 121 -35.19 -27.57 -11.28
N ALA A 122 -35.73 -26.96 -12.34
CA ALA A 122 -36.59 -27.67 -13.28
C ALA A 122 -35.75 -28.74 -13.98
N SER A 123 -35.94 -29.99 -13.54
CA SER A 123 -35.44 -31.18 -14.21
C SER A 123 -36.15 -31.32 -15.55
N THR A 124 -35.43 -31.10 -16.66
CA THR A 124 -35.91 -31.43 -18.00
C THR A 124 -35.70 -32.92 -18.23
N ALA A 125 -36.78 -33.69 -18.05
CA ALA A 125 -36.86 -35.05 -18.55
C ALA A 125 -36.79 -35.03 -20.09
N ALA A 126 -35.81 -35.72 -20.65
CA ALA A 126 -35.76 -36.03 -22.07
C ALA A 126 -36.77 -37.15 -22.39
N PRO A 127 -37.56 -37.06 -23.48
CA PRO A 127 -38.33 -38.21 -23.93
C PRO A 127 -37.45 -39.13 -24.78
N ALA A 128 -37.54 -40.42 -24.50
CA ALA A 128 -36.98 -41.49 -25.30
C ALA A 128 -37.96 -41.89 -26.42
N GLY A 129 -37.41 -42.25 -27.59
CA GLY A 129 -37.98 -43.25 -28.49
C GLY A 129 -38.57 -42.74 -29.81
N SER A 130 -37.92 -43.05 -30.94
CA SER A 130 -38.36 -44.17 -31.81
C SER A 130 -37.44 -44.33 -33.04
N GLU A 131 -36.89 -45.54 -33.17
CA GLU A 131 -36.64 -46.36 -34.37
C GLU A 131 -37.42 -45.94 -35.65
N SER A 132 -36.99 -46.12 -36.91
CA SER A 132 -35.90 -46.85 -37.64
C SER A 132 -36.10 -46.54 -39.17
N PRO A 133 -35.70 -47.37 -40.17
CA PRO A 133 -34.39 -47.62 -40.79
C PRO A 133 -34.28 -47.31 -42.31
N GLY A 134 -33.07 -47.46 -42.87
CA GLY A 134 -32.79 -47.70 -44.29
C GLY A 134 -32.32 -46.46 -45.07
N HIS A 135 -31.29 -46.48 -45.92
CA HIS A 135 -30.54 -47.55 -46.58
C HIS A 135 -29.06 -47.12 -46.63
#